data_AF-A0ABD2JAG6-F1
#
_entry.id   AF-A0ABD2JAG6-F1
#
_cell.length_a   1.000
_cell.length_b   1.000
_cell.length_c   1.000
_cell.angle_alpha   90.00
_cell.angle_beta   90.00
_cell.angle_gamma   90.00
#
_symmetry.space_group_name_H-M   'P 1'
#
loop_
_entity.id
_entity.type
_entity.pdbx_description
1 polymer ?
#
loop_
_entity_poly.entity_id
_entity_poly.type
_entity_poly.pdbx_seq_one_letter_code
_entity_poly.pdbx_strand_id
1 'polypeptide(L)'
;MNTDRLNLPQLQTRMMVNALRSVRVGGSVVYSTCTLSPTQNEMVVENACALARTHYGIKAVERSLKKMENRLTNTGLFQFSADCRRGSLMLPTLLSNFGPTYVCKILSKRWLKYAICPTSTEDEAGQSSEKGASSDNEVTNKTTTTTTTVISCRNDLIEK
;
A
#
# COMPACT_ATOMS: atom_id res chain seq x y z
N MET A 1 17.82 -17.70 3.69
CA MET A 1 16.57 -16.95 3.94
C MET A 1 16.30 -16.09 2.72
N ASN A 2 15.11 -16.19 2.12
CA ASN A 2 14.82 -15.52 0.85
C ASN A 2 14.61 -14.02 1.09
N THR A 3 15.65 -13.22 0.79
CA THR A 3 15.71 -11.75 0.93
C THR A 3 14.53 -11.04 0.27
N ASP A 4 13.99 -11.62 -0.80
CA ASP A 4 12.88 -11.04 -1.58
C ASP A 4 11.60 -10.89 -0.75
N ARG A 5 11.33 -11.80 0.19
CA ARG A 5 10.14 -11.69 1.05
C ARG A 5 10.28 -10.61 2.12
N LEU A 6 11.51 -10.39 2.61
CA LEU A 6 11.78 -9.37 3.62
C LEU A 6 11.69 -7.95 3.05
N ASN A 7 11.96 -7.81 1.75
CA ASN A 7 11.95 -6.53 1.02
C ASN A 7 10.57 -6.17 0.43
N LEU A 8 9.58 -7.06 0.52
CA LEU A 8 8.28 -6.86 -0.10
C LEU A 8 7.52 -5.63 0.44
N PRO A 9 7.45 -5.38 1.77
CA PRO A 9 6.82 -4.16 2.30
C PRO A 9 7.47 -2.86 1.78
N GLN A 10 8.80 -2.86 1.60
CA GLN A 10 9.55 -1.72 1.09
C GLN A 10 9.22 -1.48 -0.38
N LEU A 11 9.10 -2.55 -1.18
CA LEU A 11 8.65 -2.46 -2.56
C LEU A 11 7.21 -1.92 -2.67
N GLN A 12 6.28 -2.47 -1.86
CA GLN A 12 4.89 -2.00 -1.79
C GLN A 12 4.80 -0.51 -1.40
N THR A 13 5.65 -0.08 -0.46
CA THR A 13 5.77 1.34 -0.07
C THR A 13 6.21 2.21 -1.24
N ARG A 14 7.24 1.80 -1.99
CA ARG A 14 7.71 2.52 -3.19
C ARG A 14 6.62 2.62 -4.26
N MET A 15 5.88 1.53 -4.51
CA MET A 15 4.74 1.54 -5.43
C MET A 15 3.65 2.54 -5.01
N MET A 16 3.29 2.55 -3.73
CA MET A 16 2.28 3.46 -3.18
C MET A 16 2.73 4.94 -3.26
N VAL A 17 3.99 5.23 -2.96
CA VAL A 17 4.56 6.59 -3.11
C VAL A 17 4.48 7.05 -4.58
N ASN A 18 4.84 6.19 -5.53
CA ASN A 18 4.77 6.52 -6.95
C ASN A 18 3.33 6.74 -7.43
N ALA A 19 2.36 5.98 -6.92
CA ALA A 19 0.95 6.21 -7.21
C ALA A 19 0.47 7.56 -6.66
N LEU A 20 0.86 7.93 -5.43
CA LEU A 20 0.54 9.24 -4.84
C LEU A 20 1.16 10.41 -5.62
N ARG A 21 2.34 10.21 -6.21
CA ARG A 21 2.98 11.20 -7.10
C ARG A 21 2.28 11.32 -8.45
N SER A 22 1.72 10.23 -8.94
CA SER A 22 1.10 10.15 -10.27
C SER A 22 -0.34 10.63 -10.29
N VAL A 23 -1.04 10.58 -9.15
CA VAL A 23 -2.42 11.05 -9.05
C VAL A 23 -2.47 12.58 -9.02
N ARG A 24 -3.46 13.18 -9.70
CA ARG A 24 -3.68 14.63 -9.61
C ARG A 24 -4.04 15.05 -8.19
N VAL A 25 -3.83 16.33 -7.90
CA VAL A 25 -4.35 16.96 -6.67
C VAL A 25 -5.87 16.81 -6.61
N GLY A 26 -6.37 16.31 -5.48
CA GLY A 26 -7.79 16.01 -5.28
C GLY A 26 -8.23 14.64 -5.84
N GLY A 27 -7.35 13.91 -6.52
CA GLY A 27 -7.59 12.52 -6.90
C GLY A 27 -7.33 11.54 -5.77
N SER A 28 -7.76 10.28 -5.95
CA SER A 28 -7.64 9.24 -4.92
C SER A 28 -6.77 8.08 -5.39
N VAL A 29 -6.07 7.45 -4.45
CA VAL A 29 -5.35 6.18 -4.64
C VAL A 29 -6.00 5.14 -3.74
N VAL A 30 -6.32 3.97 -4.28
CA VAL A 30 -6.74 2.79 -3.52
C VAL A 30 -5.58 1.83 -3.47
N TYR A 31 -5.15 1.47 -2.27
CA TYR A 31 -4.17 0.43 -2.01
C TYR A 31 -4.89 -0.81 -1.49
N SER A 32 -4.61 -1.98 -2.07
CA SER A 32 -5.16 -3.24 -1.58
C SER A 32 -4.16 -4.38 -1.64
N THR A 33 -4.35 -5.36 -0.77
CA THR A 33 -3.56 -6.59 -0.71
C THR A 33 -4.46 -7.77 -0.36
N CYS A 34 -3.96 -8.99 -0.60
CA CYS A 34 -4.59 -10.23 -0.15
C CYS A 34 -3.81 -10.90 1.00
N THR A 35 -3.41 -10.13 2.02
CA THR A 35 -2.65 -10.63 3.18
C THR A 35 -3.23 -10.10 4.49
N LEU A 36 -3.06 -10.88 5.57
CA LEU A 36 -3.40 -10.48 6.95
C LEU A 36 -2.28 -9.67 7.63
N SER A 37 -1.10 -9.58 7.01
CA SER A 37 0.10 -9.00 7.64
C SER A 37 -0.03 -7.48 7.80
N PRO A 38 -0.02 -6.92 9.03
CA PRO A 38 -0.05 -5.47 9.23
C PRO A 38 1.15 -4.74 8.62
N THR A 39 2.29 -5.43 8.53
CA THR A 39 3.52 -4.90 7.92
C THR A 39 3.36 -4.64 6.42
N GLN A 40 2.51 -5.40 5.73
CA GLN A 40 2.20 -5.21 4.30
C GLN A 40 0.95 -4.35 4.07
N ASN A 41 0.20 -4.04 5.14
CA ASN A 41 -1.07 -3.34 5.10
C ASN A 41 -0.91 -1.92 5.66
N GLU A 42 -1.24 -1.72 6.94
CA GLU A 42 -1.24 -0.42 7.59
C GLU A 42 0.14 0.25 7.57
N MET A 43 1.21 -0.52 7.81
CA MET A 43 2.58 0.05 7.83
C MET A 43 3.01 0.56 6.46
N VAL A 44 2.63 -0.10 5.36
CA VAL A 44 2.91 0.37 4.00
C VAL A 44 2.20 1.70 3.74
N VAL A 45 0.92 1.80 4.13
CA VAL A 45 0.13 3.03 3.95
C VAL A 45 0.73 4.18 4.76
N GLU A 46 1.05 3.93 6.03
CA GLU A 46 1.65 4.93 6.94
C GLU A 46 2.99 5.43 6.41
N ASN A 47 3.88 4.52 6.03
CA ASN A 47 5.20 4.85 5.49
C ASN A 47 5.09 5.62 4.17
N ALA A 48 4.23 5.19 3.25
CA ALA A 48 4.06 5.86 1.97
C ALA A 48 3.51 7.28 2.14
N CYS A 49 2.55 7.47 3.05
CA CYS A 49 2.01 8.81 3.37
C CYS A 49 3.08 9.72 4.00
N ALA A 50 3.91 9.18 4.90
CA ALA A 50 5.00 9.94 5.51
C ALA A 50 6.05 10.37 4.48
N LEU A 51 6.51 9.44 3.63
CA LEU A 51 7.48 9.72 2.56
C LEU A 51 6.92 10.70 1.52
N ALA A 52 5.67 10.52 1.11
CA ALA A 52 4.98 11.42 0.19
C ALA A 52 4.93 12.87 0.71
N ARG A 53 4.69 13.03 2.02
CA ARG A 53 4.69 14.33 2.68
C ARG A 53 6.10 14.94 2.76
N THR A 54 7.07 14.18 3.26
CA THR A 54 8.42 14.69 3.53
C THR A 54 9.19 15.01 2.25
N HIS A 55 9.14 14.14 1.24
CA HIS A 55 9.97 14.29 0.04
C HIS A 55 9.27 15.01 -1.12
N TYR A 56 7.94 15.05 -1.15
CA TYR A 56 7.18 15.56 -2.30
C TYR A 56 6.12 16.61 -1.93
N GLY A 57 5.96 16.96 -0.65
CA GLY A 57 4.96 17.94 -0.21
C GLY A 57 3.51 17.49 -0.47
N ILE A 58 3.27 16.18 -0.62
CA ILE A 58 1.94 15.62 -0.89
C ILE A 58 1.27 15.28 0.45
N LYS A 59 0.14 15.93 0.75
CA LYS A 59 -0.68 15.60 1.92
C LYS A 59 -1.69 14.52 1.58
N ALA A 60 -1.35 13.28 1.88
CA ALA A 60 -2.25 12.14 1.79
C ALA A 60 -3.25 12.14 2.97
N VAL A 61 -4.54 11.96 2.69
CA VAL A 61 -5.61 11.88 3.70
C VAL A 61 -6.44 10.62 3.47
N GLU A 62 -6.50 9.76 4.47
CA GLU A 62 -7.35 8.57 4.42
C GLU A 62 -8.84 8.93 4.31
N ARG A 63 -9.56 8.18 3.48
CA ARG A 63 -11.01 8.26 3.35
C ARG A 63 -11.63 7.01 3.96
N SER A 64 -12.50 7.24 4.95
CA SER A 64 -13.20 6.18 5.66
C SER A 64 -14.02 5.31 4.69
N LEU A 65 -13.88 4.00 4.85
CA LEU A 65 -14.62 2.98 4.11
C LEU A 65 -15.74 2.34 4.96
N LYS A 66 -16.03 2.87 6.16
CA LYS A 66 -17.00 2.30 7.11
C LYS A 66 -18.41 2.11 6.52
N LYS A 67 -18.85 3.00 5.62
CA LYS A 67 -20.15 2.82 4.93
C LYS A 67 -20.16 1.56 4.06
N MET A 68 -19.04 1.25 3.40
CA MET A 68 -18.89 0.02 2.61
C MET A 68 -18.81 -1.20 3.53
N GLU A 69 -17.98 -1.14 4.57
CA GLU A 69 -17.88 -2.20 5.59
C GLU A 69 -19.25 -2.54 6.16
N ASN A 70 -19.99 -1.55 6.68
CA ASN A 70 -21.30 -1.76 7.29
C ASN A 70 -22.29 -2.41 6.32
N ARG A 71 -22.33 -1.96 5.05
CA ARG A 71 -23.22 -2.55 4.05
C ARG A 71 -22.88 -4.00 3.75
N LEU A 72 -21.60 -4.34 3.66
CA LEU A 72 -21.16 -5.72 3.41
C LEU A 72 -21.37 -6.61 4.63
N THR A 73 -21.04 -6.13 5.83
CA THR A 73 -21.30 -6.85 7.09
C THR A 73 -22.79 -7.14 7.26
N ASN A 74 -23.68 -6.19 6.91
CA ASN A 74 -25.12 -6.38 7.01
C ASN A 74 -25.68 -7.46 6.06
N THR A 75 -24.92 -7.94 5.08
CA THR A 75 -25.32 -9.10 4.26
C THR A 75 -25.18 -10.43 4.99
N GLY A 76 -24.43 -10.47 6.11
CA GLY A 76 -24.07 -11.69 6.82
C GLY A 76 -22.97 -12.53 6.15
N LEU A 77 -22.50 -12.14 4.95
CA LEU A 77 -21.49 -12.90 4.19
C LEU A 77 -20.07 -12.39 4.38
N PHE A 78 -19.87 -11.20 4.92
CA PHE A 78 -18.55 -10.57 5.02
C PHE A 78 -18.26 -10.18 6.46
N GLN A 79 -17.03 -10.46 6.90
CA GLN A 79 -16.54 -10.07 8.21
C GLN A 79 -15.31 -9.17 8.04
N PHE A 80 -15.26 -8.10 8.83
CA PHE A 80 -14.14 -7.15 8.86
C PHE A 80 -13.44 -7.19 10.23
N SER A 81 -12.13 -7.00 10.23
CA SER A 81 -11.33 -6.87 11.45
C SER A 81 -11.66 -5.55 12.17
N ALA A 82 -11.85 -5.64 13.49
CA ALA A 82 -12.02 -4.47 14.36
C ALA A 82 -10.69 -3.80 14.73
N ASP A 83 -9.57 -4.52 14.62
CA ASP A 83 -8.26 -4.09 15.10
C ASP A 83 -7.47 -3.28 14.06
N CYS A 84 -8.04 -3.07 12.89
CA CYS A 84 -7.39 -2.38 11.80
C CYS A 84 -7.36 -0.86 12.06
N ARG A 85 -6.16 -0.29 12.24
CA ARG A 85 -5.99 1.15 12.54
C ARG A 85 -6.19 2.04 11.32
N ARG A 86 -5.97 1.50 10.12
CA ARG A 86 -5.98 2.20 8.83
C ARG A 86 -6.62 1.31 7.78
N GLY A 87 -7.56 1.84 7.00
CA GLY A 87 -8.27 1.08 5.99
C GLY A 87 -9.23 0.04 6.58
N SER A 88 -9.51 -0.99 5.79
CA SER A 88 -10.45 -2.06 6.11
C SER A 88 -9.82 -3.40 5.76
N LEU A 89 -9.86 -4.36 6.69
CA LEU A 89 -9.39 -5.73 6.45
C LEU A 89 -10.57 -6.70 6.53
N MET A 90 -10.92 -7.29 5.39
CA MET A 90 -11.90 -8.36 5.32
C MET A 90 -11.25 -9.70 5.66
N LEU A 91 -11.87 -10.44 6.57
CA LEU A 91 -11.37 -11.71 7.10
C LEU A 91 -12.12 -12.90 6.46
N PRO A 92 -11.42 -14.00 6.14
CA PRO A 92 -12.08 -15.24 5.75
C PRO A 92 -12.83 -15.83 6.95
N THR A 93 -14.02 -16.38 6.68
CA THR A 93 -14.86 -17.06 7.67
C THR A 93 -15.23 -18.45 7.20
N LEU A 94 -15.62 -19.34 8.11
CA LEU A 94 -16.06 -20.71 7.74
C LEU A 94 -17.29 -20.71 6.85
N LEU A 95 -18.23 -19.77 7.06
CA LEU A 95 -19.46 -19.66 6.28
C LEU A 95 -19.24 -18.98 4.93
N SER A 96 -18.15 -18.22 4.80
CA SER A 96 -17.87 -17.38 3.65
C SER A 96 -16.36 -17.14 3.55
N ASN A 97 -15.69 -18.01 2.79
CA ASN A 97 -14.23 -18.08 2.66
C ASN A 97 -13.66 -17.04 1.67
N PHE A 98 -14.19 -15.81 1.70
CA PHE A 98 -13.65 -14.71 0.91
C PHE A 98 -12.42 -14.10 1.61
N GLY A 99 -11.47 -13.58 0.83
CA GLY A 99 -10.30 -12.88 1.36
C GLY A 99 -9.13 -13.81 1.74
N PRO A 100 -8.16 -13.33 2.55
CA PRO A 100 -8.13 -12.02 3.20
C PRO A 100 -8.03 -10.88 2.18
N THR A 101 -8.64 -9.74 2.46
CA THR A 101 -8.57 -8.57 1.57
C THR A 101 -8.45 -7.29 2.37
N TYR A 102 -7.28 -6.65 2.28
CA TYR A 102 -7.05 -5.33 2.83
C TYR A 102 -7.35 -4.27 1.76
N VAL A 103 -8.03 -3.19 2.14
CA VAL A 103 -8.26 -2.03 1.27
C VAL A 103 -8.10 -0.74 2.07
N CYS A 104 -7.34 0.20 1.53
CA CYS A 104 -7.21 1.55 2.05
C CYS A 104 -7.40 2.57 0.92
N LYS A 105 -8.29 3.55 1.12
CA LYS A 105 -8.50 4.64 0.18
C LYS A 105 -7.85 5.92 0.71
N ILE A 106 -6.93 6.47 -0.07
CA ILE A 106 -6.21 7.71 0.23
C ILE A 106 -6.60 8.79 -0.77
N LEU A 107 -6.89 9.99 -0.29
CA LEU A 107 -7.07 11.18 -1.10
C LEU A 107 -5.77 11.99 -1.12
N SER A 108 -5.24 12.27 -2.30
CA SER A 108 -4.11 13.18 -2.46
C SER A 108 -4.59 14.62 -2.37
N LYS A 109 -4.12 15.35 -1.36
CA LYS A 109 -4.28 16.80 -1.26
C LYS A 109 -2.92 17.46 -1.43
N ARG A 110 -2.91 18.63 -2.06
CA ARG A 110 -1.74 19.51 -2.06
C ARG A 110 -2.02 20.63 -1.09
N TRP A 111 -1.17 20.79 -0.09
CA TRP A 111 -1.13 21.98 0.75
C TRP A 111 0.27 22.56 0.63
N LEU A 112 0.38 23.77 0.08
CA LEU A 112 1.61 24.53 0.02
C LEU A 112 1.37 25.92 0.59
N LYS A 113 1.90 26.13 1.79
CA LYS A 113 2.67 27.33 2.14
C LYS A 113 3.84 26.78 2.95
N TYR A 114 5.06 26.86 2.44
CA TYR A 114 6.32 26.31 3.03
C TYR A 114 6.52 24.79 2.90
N ALA A 115 7.06 24.34 1.76
CA ALA A 115 7.85 23.12 1.70
C ALA A 115 9.22 23.49 1.14
N ILE A 116 10.21 23.60 2.04
CA ILE A 116 11.61 23.77 1.68
C ILE A 116 12.06 22.46 1.05
N CYS A 117 12.56 22.53 -0.18
CA CYS A 117 13.20 21.42 -0.86
C CYS A 117 14.61 21.26 -0.24
N PRO A 118 15.00 20.10 0.31
CA PRO A 118 16.40 19.85 0.57
C PRO A 118 17.08 19.76 -0.81
N THR A 119 17.95 20.72 -1.08
CA THR A 119 18.85 20.68 -2.24
C THR A 119 19.70 19.41 -2.14
N SER A 120 19.70 18.65 -3.23
CA SER A 120 20.59 17.51 -3.45
C SER A 120 22.05 17.94 -3.28
N THR A 121 22.75 17.33 -2.32
CA THR A 121 24.20 17.20 -2.39
C THR A 121 24.51 15.79 -2.86
N GLU A 122 25.14 15.74 -4.03
CA GLU A 122 25.83 14.59 -4.59
C GLU A 122 26.91 14.12 -3.59
N ASP A 123 27.07 12.81 -3.44
CA ASP A 123 28.38 12.19 -3.19
C ASP A 123 28.34 10.74 -3.69
N GLU A 124 29.26 10.49 -4.64
CA GLU A 124 29.58 9.26 -5.35
C GLU A 124 30.55 8.37 -4.55
N ALA A 125 30.84 7.19 -5.13
CA ALA A 125 31.80 6.14 -4.75
C ALA A 125 31.28 5.02 -3.82
N GLY A 126 31.42 3.72 -4.12
CA GLY A 126 32.00 3.01 -5.26
C GLY A 126 32.32 1.54 -4.89
N GLN A 127 32.21 0.64 -5.88
CA GLN A 127 32.85 -0.71 -6.03
C GLN A 127 32.42 -1.85 -5.07
N SER A 128 32.38 -3.15 -5.42
CA SER A 128 32.84 -3.96 -6.57
C SER A 128 32.11 -5.33 -6.61
N SER A 129 32.22 -6.00 -7.76
CA SER A 129 31.69 -7.29 -8.21
C SER A 129 32.25 -8.56 -7.54
N GLU A 130 31.49 -9.67 -7.55
CA GLU A 130 32.02 -11.03 -7.80
C GLU A 130 30.95 -12.04 -8.25
N LYS A 131 31.35 -12.99 -9.12
CA LYS A 131 30.55 -14.02 -9.80
C LYS A 131 30.52 -15.34 -9.00
N GLY A 132 29.47 -16.14 -9.16
CA GLY A 132 29.48 -17.56 -8.82
C GLY A 132 28.25 -18.31 -9.32
N ALA A 133 28.44 -19.28 -10.21
CA ALA A 133 27.41 -20.19 -10.70
C ALA A 133 27.30 -21.44 -9.82
N SER A 134 26.10 -22.01 -9.65
CA SER A 134 25.80 -23.44 -9.90
C SER A 134 24.54 -23.95 -9.20
N SER A 135 23.83 -24.76 -9.97
CA SER A 135 23.06 -25.98 -9.65
C SER A 135 21.73 -25.88 -8.89
N ASP A 136 20.74 -26.43 -9.61
CA ASP A 136 19.38 -26.73 -9.24
C ASP A 136 19.25 -27.60 -7.99
N ASN A 137 18.25 -27.27 -7.17
CA ASN A 137 17.49 -28.28 -6.46
C ASN A 137 16.07 -27.74 -6.23
N GLU A 138 15.13 -28.33 -6.96
CA GLU A 138 13.71 -28.05 -6.92
C GLU A 138 13.12 -28.52 -5.58
N VAL A 139 12.75 -27.55 -4.73
CA VAL A 139 11.90 -27.80 -3.56
C VAL A 139 10.64 -26.97 -3.74
N THR A 140 9.56 -27.66 -4.09
CA THR A 140 8.22 -27.11 -4.30
C THR A 140 7.67 -26.49 -3.01
N ASN A 141 7.98 -25.22 -2.78
CA ASN A 141 7.38 -24.43 -1.70
C ASN A 141 6.17 -23.67 -2.23
N LYS A 142 4.98 -24.01 -1.68
CA LYS A 142 3.71 -23.35 -1.99
C LYS A 142 3.88 -21.83 -1.82
N THR A 143 3.89 -21.13 -2.95
CA THR A 143 4.13 -19.70 -3.01
C THR A 143 2.82 -18.98 -2.70
N THR A 144 2.74 -18.33 -1.54
CA THR A 144 1.66 -17.39 -1.24
C THR A 144 1.86 -16.16 -2.12
N THR A 145 1.13 -16.12 -3.24
CA THR A 145 1.14 -14.97 -4.16
C THR A 145 0.43 -13.79 -3.51
N THR A 146 1.18 -12.87 -2.90
CA THR A 146 0.63 -11.59 -2.43
C THR A 146 0.35 -10.70 -3.64
N THR A 147 -0.92 -10.59 -4.03
CA THR A 147 -1.35 -9.63 -5.04
C THR A 147 -1.52 -8.27 -4.38
N THR A 148 -0.70 -7.29 -4.78
CA THR A 148 -0.84 -5.88 -4.39
C THR A 148 -1.41 -5.10 -5.56
N THR A 149 -2.51 -4.38 -5.35
CA THR A 149 -3.08 -3.51 -6.37
C THR A 149 -3.07 -2.07 -5.89
N VAL A 150 -2.59 -1.17 -6.75
CA VAL A 150 -2.65 0.27 -6.51
C VAL A 150 -3.40 0.93 -7.66
N ILE A 151 -4.60 1.45 -7.38
CA ILE A 151 -5.47 2.06 -8.40
C ILE A 151 -5.52 3.56 -8.16
N SER A 152 -5.13 4.34 -9.17
CA SER A 152 -5.37 5.78 -9.20
C SER A 152 -6.75 6.06 -9.79
N CYS A 153 -7.66 6.61 -8.99
CA CYS A 153 -9.00 6.97 -9.41
C CYS A 153 -9.09 8.46 -9.76
N ARG A 154 -9.68 8.78 -10.92
CA ARG A 154 -10.19 10.13 -11.19
C ARG A 154 -11.45 10.34 -10.35
N ASN A 155 -11.46 11.35 -9.49
CA ASN A 155 -12.70 11.81 -8.88
C ASN A 155 -13.41 12.68 -9.94
N ASP A 156 -14.52 12.18 -10.49
CA ASP A 156 -15.44 12.93 -11.36
C ASP A 156 -16.69 13.41 -10.59
N LEU A 157 -16.58 13.52 -9.26
CA LEU A 157 -17.65 14.07 -8.41
C LEU A 157 -17.43 15.56 -8.21
N ILE A 158 -17.98 16.35 -9.13
CA ILE A 158 -18.51 17.69 -8.84
C ILE A 158 -19.82 17.43 -8.09
N GLU A 159 -19.81 17.52 -6.76
CA GLU A 159 -21.06 17.73 -6.02
C GLU A 159 -21.56 19.14 -6.37
N LYS A 160 -22.71 19.20 -7.03
CA LYS A 160 -23.56 20.40 -7.12
C LYS A 160 -24.35 20.57 -5.83
#